data_AF-A0A2D4GF02-F1
#
_entry.id   AF-A0A2D4GF02-F1
#
_cell.length_a   1.000
_cell.length_b   1.000
_cell.length_c   1.000
_cell.angle_alpha   90.00
_cell.angle_beta   90.00
_cell.angle_gamma   90.00
#
_symmetry.space_group_name_H-M   'P 1'
#
loop_
_entity.id
_entity.type
_entity.pdbx_description
1 polymer ?
#
loop_
_entity_poly.entity_id
_entity_poly.type
_entity_poly.pdbx_seq_one_letter_code
_entity_poly.pdbx_strand_id
1 'polypeptide(L)'
;AFRFARNYRQLQRDFMEDDHERPMSVTALSVQLFTVPTLARMLIVEENLLTTIISTFMDHLRHRDIQGRFQFERYTALQAFKFRRVQSLILDLKYVLISKPTEWSDQLRQKFLDGFDVFLELL
;
A
#
# COMPACT_ATOMS: atom_id res chain seq x y z
N ALA A 1 -15.43 4.88 1.03
CA ALA A 1 -14.32 4.49 0.12
C ALA A 1 -13.32 5.63 -0.10
N PHE A 2 -13.70 6.74 -0.75
CA PHE A 2 -12.79 7.86 -1.04
C PHE A 2 -12.05 8.41 0.20
N ARG A 3 -12.75 8.67 1.31
CA ARG A 3 -12.11 9.09 2.56
C ARG A 3 -11.09 8.07 3.08
N PHE A 4 -11.35 6.77 2.94
CA PHE A 4 -10.40 5.74 3.33
C PHE A 4 -9.14 5.78 2.45
N ALA A 5 -9.31 5.89 1.12
CA ALA A 5 -8.19 5.99 0.18
C ALA A 5 -7.34 7.25 0.42
N ARG A 6 -7.97 8.43 0.60
CA ARG A 6 -7.26 9.69 0.90
C ARG A 6 -6.45 9.65 2.18
N ASN A 7 -6.96 8.96 3.20
CA ASN A 7 -6.29 8.85 4.49
C ASN A 7 -5.43 7.57 4.58
N TYR A 8 -5.29 6.80 3.51
CA TYR A 8 -4.64 5.47 3.54
C TYR A 8 -3.25 5.53 4.17
N ARG A 9 -2.40 6.48 3.72
CA ARG A 9 -1.04 6.63 4.26
C ARG A 9 -1.05 6.85 5.77
N GLN A 10 -1.91 7.73 6.28
CA GLN A 10 -1.99 8.01 7.72
C GLN A 10 -2.52 6.80 8.49
N LEU A 11 -3.60 6.17 8.02
CA LEU A 11 -4.17 4.98 8.64
C LEU A 11 -3.16 3.84 8.76
N GLN A 12 -2.32 3.65 7.74
CA GLN A 12 -1.28 2.63 7.77
C GLN A 12 -0.15 2.99 8.75
N ARG A 13 0.27 4.26 8.82
CA ARG A 13 1.24 4.73 9.81
C ARG A 13 0.73 4.52 11.24
N ASP A 14 -0.51 4.89 11.51
CA ASP A 14 -1.15 4.70 12.82
C ASP A 14 -1.19 3.20 13.16
N PHE A 15 -1.57 2.35 12.20
CA PHE A 15 -1.55 0.90 12.38
C PHE A 15 -0.15 0.32 12.63
N MET A 16 0.93 0.90 12.10
CA MET A 16 2.28 0.40 12.37
C MET A 16 2.75 0.62 13.82
N GLU A 17 2.24 1.67 14.47
CA GLU A 17 2.58 2.01 15.86
C GLU A 17 1.55 1.48 16.88
N ASP A 18 0.43 0.94 16.40
CA ASP A 18 -0.61 0.28 17.21
C ASP A 18 -0.12 -1.07 17.78
N ASP A 19 -0.69 -1.51 18.91
CA ASP A 19 -0.47 -2.82 19.52
C ASP A 19 -1.57 -3.84 19.16
N HIS A 20 -2.71 -3.39 18.64
CA HIS A 20 -3.80 -4.26 18.21
C HIS A 20 -3.51 -4.95 16.86
N GLU A 21 -4.11 -6.13 16.69
CA GLU A 21 -4.06 -6.85 15.41
C GLU A 21 -4.91 -6.15 14.33
N ARG A 22 -4.57 -6.39 13.06
CA ARG A 22 -5.25 -5.78 11.91
C ARG A 22 -6.78 -5.90 11.93
N PRO A 23 -7.40 -7.03 12.32
CA PRO A 23 -8.86 -7.14 12.36
C PRO A 23 -9.55 -6.11 13.28
N MET A 24 -8.84 -5.58 14.27
CA MET A 24 -9.35 -4.53 15.18
C MET A 24 -9.06 -3.12 14.67
N SER A 25 -8.29 -2.98 13.58
CA SER A 25 -7.92 -1.69 12.99
C SER A 25 -8.86 -1.31 11.84
N VAL A 26 -9.07 -0.01 11.65
CA VAL A 26 -9.77 0.54 10.49
C VAL A 26 -9.12 0.09 9.16
N THR A 27 -7.82 -0.21 9.15
CA THR A 27 -7.09 -0.70 7.97
C THR A 27 -7.65 -2.03 7.43
N ALA A 28 -8.35 -2.83 8.25
CA ALA A 28 -9.01 -4.05 7.79
C ALA A 28 -10.09 -3.80 6.72
N LEU A 29 -10.66 -2.59 6.65
CA LEU A 29 -11.64 -2.21 5.63
C LEU A 29 -11.10 -2.30 4.20
N SER A 30 -9.78 -2.34 4.02
CA SER A 30 -9.17 -2.54 2.69
C SER A 30 -9.66 -3.82 2.02
N VAL A 31 -9.97 -4.88 2.80
CA VAL A 31 -10.46 -6.15 2.25
C VAL A 31 -11.77 -5.89 1.52
N GLN A 32 -12.75 -5.26 2.19
CA GLN A 32 -14.06 -5.00 1.59
C GLN A 32 -14.01 -3.93 0.49
N LEU A 33 -13.08 -2.98 0.57
CA LEU A 33 -12.98 -1.90 -0.41
C LEU A 33 -12.20 -2.29 -1.67
N PHE A 34 -11.09 -3.01 -1.52
CA PHE A 34 -10.15 -3.28 -2.61
C PHE A 34 -10.45 -4.61 -3.32
N THR A 35 -11.19 -5.53 -2.70
CA THR A 35 -11.62 -6.76 -3.38
C THR A 35 -12.85 -6.56 -4.26
N VAL A 36 -13.57 -5.44 -4.14
CA VAL A 36 -14.70 -5.08 -5.02
C VAL A 36 -14.13 -4.45 -6.30
N PRO A 37 -14.16 -5.15 -7.45
CA PRO A 37 -13.37 -4.73 -8.62
C PRO A 37 -13.74 -3.37 -9.18
N THR A 38 -15.04 -3.06 -9.22
CA THR A 38 -15.54 -1.76 -9.69
C THR A 38 -15.07 -0.62 -8.79
N LEU A 39 -15.09 -0.85 -7.48
CA LEU A 39 -14.65 0.12 -6.48
C LEU A 39 -13.13 0.30 -6.52
N ALA A 40 -12.36 -0.79 -6.57
CA ALA A 40 -10.91 -0.74 -6.68
C ALA A 40 -10.45 0.03 -7.93
N ARG A 41 -11.07 -0.24 -9.09
CA ARG A 41 -10.79 0.50 -10.34
C ARG A 41 -11.10 1.99 -10.19
N MET A 42 -12.26 2.33 -9.62
CA MET A 42 -12.62 3.73 -9.36
C MET A 42 -11.59 4.40 -8.44
N LEU A 43 -11.14 3.73 -7.38
CA LEU A 43 -10.13 4.29 -6.47
C LEU A 43 -8.73 4.41 -7.10
N ILE A 44 -8.35 3.50 -8.01
CA ILE A 44 -7.11 3.65 -8.79
C ILE A 44 -7.16 4.93 -9.62
N VAL A 45 -8.28 5.16 -10.33
CA VAL A 45 -8.44 6.30 -11.24
C VAL A 45 -8.54 7.61 -10.45
N GLU A 46 -9.48 7.68 -9.50
CA GLU A 46 -9.88 8.91 -8.83
C GLU A 46 -8.97 9.31 -7.65
N GLU A 47 -8.36 8.33 -6.97
CA GLU A 47 -7.59 8.57 -5.73
C GLU A 47 -6.12 8.13 -5.86
N ASN A 48 -5.67 7.77 -7.07
CA ASN A 48 -4.31 7.29 -7.33
C ASN A 48 -3.89 6.16 -6.37
N LEU A 49 -4.84 5.25 -6.11
CA LEU A 49 -4.73 4.27 -5.03
C LEU A 49 -3.49 3.38 -5.15
N LEU A 50 -3.15 2.93 -6.37
CA LEU A 50 -2.02 2.04 -6.62
C LEU A 50 -0.70 2.69 -6.16
N THR A 51 -0.42 3.89 -6.67
CA THR A 51 0.72 4.72 -6.29
C THR A 51 0.74 4.98 -4.80
N THR A 52 -0.42 5.24 -4.19
CA THR A 52 -0.54 5.50 -2.75
C THR A 52 -0.14 4.28 -1.91
N ILE A 53 -0.61 3.08 -2.27
CA ILE A 53 -0.25 1.84 -1.57
C ILE A 53 1.26 1.57 -1.69
N ILE A 54 1.80 1.64 -2.91
CA ILE A 54 3.22 1.37 -3.18
C ILE A 54 4.11 2.39 -2.48
N SER A 55 3.81 3.69 -2.58
CA SER A 55 4.55 4.74 -1.87
C SER A 55 4.51 4.54 -0.36
N THR A 56 3.35 4.15 0.19
CA THR A 56 3.22 3.89 1.62
C THR A 56 4.07 2.69 2.04
N PHE A 57 4.08 1.62 1.25
CA PHE A 57 4.97 0.48 1.48
C PHE A 57 6.45 0.90 1.43
N MET A 58 6.82 1.72 0.44
CA MET A 58 8.18 2.25 0.29
C MET A 58 8.63 3.07 1.49
N ASP A 59 7.77 3.96 1.99
CA ASP A 59 8.07 4.77 3.17
C ASP A 59 8.45 3.91 4.38
N HIS A 60 7.78 2.76 4.56
CA HIS A 60 8.06 1.85 5.67
C HIS A 60 9.31 0.98 5.45
N LEU A 61 9.68 0.71 4.19
CA LEU A 61 10.93 0.02 3.86
C LEU A 61 12.16 0.93 3.91
N ARG A 62 11.98 2.26 3.75
CA ARG A 62 13.08 3.23 3.74
C ARG A 62 13.68 3.43 5.14
N HIS A 63 14.45 2.46 5.59
CA HIS A 63 15.56 2.68 6.52
C HIS A 63 16.80 2.83 5.65
N ARG A 64 16.99 4.02 5.07
CA ARG A 64 18.14 4.29 4.20
C ARG A 64 19.28 4.86 5.03
N ASP A 65 20.50 4.40 4.77
CA ASP A 65 21.68 5.05 5.31
C ASP A 65 21.95 6.39 4.64
N ILE A 66 22.99 7.07 5.13
CA ILE A 66 23.46 8.36 4.61
C ILE A 66 23.84 8.27 3.12
N GLN A 67 24.03 7.07 2.56
CA GLN A 67 24.34 6.82 1.15
C GLN A 67 23.12 6.34 0.34
N GLY A 68 21.92 6.34 0.95
CA GLY A 68 20.69 5.96 0.27
C GLY A 68 20.49 4.45 0.11
N ARG A 69 21.32 3.59 0.73
CA ARG A 69 21.16 2.14 0.65
C ARG A 69 20.19 1.64 1.71
N PHE A 70 19.42 0.60 1.41
CA PHE A 70 18.60 -0.06 2.41
C PHE A 70 19.49 -0.65 3.51
N GLN A 71 19.33 -0.16 4.73
CA GLN A 71 19.92 -0.75 5.93
C GLN A 71 18.93 -1.67 6.58
N PHE A 72 19.30 -2.95 6.60
CA PHE A 72 18.69 -3.93 7.49
C PHE A 72 19.50 -3.89 8.78
N GLU A 73 19.04 -3.13 9.78
CA GLU A 73 19.57 -3.22 11.14
C GLU A 73 19.42 -4.67 11.67
N ARG A 74 20.20 -5.02 12.70
CA ARG A 74 20.12 -6.35 13.33
C ARG A 74 18.67 -6.66 13.70
N TYR A 75 18.13 -7.74 13.14
CA TYR A 75 16.74 -8.17 13.27
C TYR A 75 16.30 -8.23 14.74
N THR A 76 15.68 -7.15 15.24
CA THR A 76 15.10 -7.11 16.59
C THR A 76 13.68 -7.66 16.57
N ALA A 77 13.17 -8.09 17.73
CA ALA A 77 11.76 -8.50 17.85
C ALA A 77 10.79 -7.37 17.43
N LEU A 78 11.15 -6.12 17.72
CA LEU A 78 10.38 -4.94 17.33
C LEU A 78 10.37 -4.74 15.81
N GLN A 79 11.51 -4.91 15.14
CA GLN A 79 11.59 -4.86 13.68
C GLN A 79 10.83 -6.01 13.02
N ALA A 80 10.92 -7.22 13.58
CA ALA A 80 10.16 -8.38 13.11
C ALA A 80 8.64 -8.15 13.21
N PHE A 81 8.20 -7.48 14.28
CA PHE A 81 6.81 -7.09 14.47
C PHE A 81 6.37 -6.04 13.45
N LYS A 82 7.13 -4.95 13.30
CA LYS A 82 6.85 -3.90 12.29
C LYS A 82 6.85 -4.46 10.86
N PHE A 83 7.80 -5.35 10.53
CA PHE A 83 7.85 -6.01 9.23
C PHE A 83 6.62 -6.87 8.96
N ARG A 84 6.13 -7.63 9.95
CA ARG A 84 4.86 -8.38 9.84
C ARG A 84 3.68 -7.46 9.55
N ARG A 85 3.63 -6.27 10.15
CA ARG A 85 2.58 -5.28 9.85
C ARG A 85 2.71 -4.73 8.42
N VAL A 86 3.93 -4.46 7.93
CA VAL A 86 4.20 -4.00 6.56
C VAL A 86 3.73 -4.98 5.49
N GLN A 87 3.78 -6.30 5.74
CA GLN A 87 3.27 -7.32 4.81
C GLN A 87 1.79 -7.13 4.45
N SER A 88 1.03 -6.49 5.34
CA SER A 88 -0.38 -6.23 5.11
C SER A 88 -0.64 -5.18 4.01
N LEU A 89 0.35 -4.34 3.67
CA LEU A 89 0.33 -3.44 2.51
C LEU A 89 0.53 -4.20 1.19
N ILE A 90 1.36 -5.25 1.20
CA ILE A 90 1.53 -6.14 0.03
C ILE A 90 0.21 -6.86 -0.26
N LEU A 91 -0.51 -7.26 0.79
CA LEU A 91 -1.83 -7.87 0.66
C LEU A 91 -2.85 -6.89 0.05
N ASP A 92 -2.83 -5.62 0.47
CA ASP A 92 -3.68 -4.57 -0.12
C ASP A 92 -3.37 -4.36 -1.61
N LEU A 93 -2.09 -4.34 -1.97
CA LEU A 93 -1.66 -4.27 -3.37
C LEU A 93 -2.16 -5.48 -4.18
N LYS A 94 -2.08 -6.68 -3.61
CA LYS A 94 -2.63 -7.91 -4.22
C LYS A 94 -4.13 -7.78 -4.46
N TYR A 95 -4.91 -7.27 -3.50
CA TYR A 95 -6.36 -7.10 -3.68
C TYR A 95 -6.68 -6.16 -4.83
N VAL A 96 -5.97 -5.04 -4.95
CA VAL A 96 -6.17 -4.08 -6.05
C VAL A 96 -5.82 -4.71 -7.41
N LEU A 97 -4.81 -5.56 -7.48
CA LEU A 97 -4.31 -6.14 -8.73
C LEU A 97 -4.94 -7.49 -9.11
N ILE A 98 -5.65 -8.16 -8.21
CA ILE A 98 -6.20 -9.52 -8.47
C ILE A 98 -7.27 -9.51 -9.57
N SER A 99 -7.97 -8.39 -9.76
CA SER A 99 -8.99 -8.25 -10.78
C SER A 99 -8.47 -7.47 -11.97
N LYS A 100 -8.15 -8.19 -13.05
CA LYS A 100 -7.79 -7.62 -14.34
C LYS A 100 -8.95 -6.75 -14.89
N PRO A 101 -8.69 -5.50 -15.33
CA PRO A 101 -9.69 -4.70 -16.04
C PRO A 101 -10.14 -5.40 -17.33
N THR A 102 -11.44 -5.39 -17.61
CA THR A 102 -12.00 -5.83 -18.89
C THR A 102 -11.61 -4.87 -20.02
N GLU A 103 -11.51 -3.59 -19.69
CA GLU A 103 -11.12 -2.50 -20.60
C GLU A 103 -10.07 -1.61 -19.94
N TRP A 104 -9.18 -1.07 -20.76
CA TRP A 104 -8.13 -0.15 -20.34
C TRP A 104 -8.37 1.23 -20.94
N SER A 105 -9.00 2.10 -20.17
CA SER A 105 -9.06 3.53 -20.51
C SER A 105 -7.67 4.17 -20.36
N ASP A 106 -7.44 5.28 -21.04
CA ASP A 106 -6.16 6.00 -20.95
C ASP A 106 -5.89 6.48 -19.52
N GLN A 107 -6.93 6.90 -18.78
CA GLN A 107 -6.78 7.29 -17.37
C GLN A 107 -6.36 6.12 -16.49
N LEU A 108 -6.96 4.94 -16.66
CA LEU A 108 -6.58 3.75 -15.89
C LEU A 108 -5.16 3.30 -16.23
N ARG A 109 -4.79 3.33 -17.52
CA ARG A 109 -3.43 3.02 -17.96
C ARG A 109 -2.42 3.97 -17.34
N GLN A 110 -2.69 5.29 -17.37
CA GLN A 110 -1.81 6.29 -16.78
C GLN A 110 -1.63 6.04 -15.27
N LYS A 111 -2.71 5.83 -14.52
CA LYS A 111 -2.62 5.60 -13.07
C LYS A 111 -1.92 4.29 -12.69
N PHE A 112 -2.03 3.28 -13.56
CA PHE A 112 -1.24 2.06 -13.41
C PHE A 112 0.26 2.35 -13.61
N LEU A 113 0.62 3.08 -14.67
CA LEU A 113 2.00 3.45 -14.96
C LEU A 113 2.59 4.34 -13.85
N ASP A 114 1.85 5.32 -13.35
CA ASP A 114 2.27 6.16 -12.21
C ASP A 114 2.66 5.29 -11.00
N GLY A 115 1.86 4.27 -10.69
CA GLY A 115 2.15 3.36 -9.58
C GLY A 115 3.31 2.41 -9.89
N PHE A 116 3.43 1.97 -11.14
CA PHE A 116 4.50 1.10 -11.59
C PHE A 116 5.87 1.81 -11.57
N ASP A 117 5.93 3.08 -11.97
CA ASP A 117 7.16 3.88 -11.91
C ASP A 117 7.67 4.01 -10.47
N VAL A 118 6.79 4.24 -9.50
CA VAL A 118 7.17 4.25 -8.06
C VAL A 118 7.61 2.86 -7.59
N PHE A 119 6.99 1.79 -8.10
CA PHE A 119 7.42 0.43 -7.80
C PHE A 119 8.83 0.16 -8.33
N LEU A 120 9.19 0.67 -9.50
CA LEU A 120 10.54 0.47 -10.06
C LEU A 120 11.64 1.10 -9.21
N GLU A 121 11.34 2.08 -8.34
CA GLU A 121 12.30 2.58 -7.35
C GLU A 121 12.73 1.52 -6.29
N LEU A 122 12.08 0.34 -6.26
CA LEU A 122 12.48 -0.81 -5.44
C LEU A 122 13.61 -1.63 -6.05
N LEU A 123 13.73 -1.65 -7.37
CA LEU A 123 14.63 -2.53 -8.14
C LEU A 123 16.00 -1.87 -8.33
#